data_AF-A0AAW0KL95-F1
#
_entry.id   AF-A0AAW0KL95-F1
#
_cell.length_a   1.000
_cell.length_b   1.000
_cell.length_c   1.000
_cell.angle_alpha   90.00
_cell.angle_beta   90.00
_cell.angle_gamma   90.00
#
_symmetry.space_group_name_H-M   'P 1'
#
loop_
_entity.id
_entity.type
_entity.pdbx_description
1 polymer ?
#
loop_
_entity_poly.entity_id
_entity_poly.type
_entity_poly.pdbx_seq_one_letter_code
_entity_poly.pdbx_strand_id
1 'polypeptide(L)'
;MAFKAMLILFATLLVVTTRVSSYGEEHHAPAPSPKPHAPVPPVWPPTYAPLPPLTSTKGCTPTCYERCNTGKGKRECQRACTRCCKQCSCVPPGPRGTNLEKCGKCYSEVTYHGQIYKCP
;
A
#
# COMPACT_ATOMS: atom_id res chain seq x y z
N MET A 1 35.64 -42.27 14.65
CA MET A 1 34.34 -41.89 14.05
C MET A 1 33.84 -40.50 14.47
N ALA A 2 34.09 -40.04 15.70
CA ALA A 2 33.63 -38.74 16.20
C ALA A 2 34.22 -37.52 15.47
N PHE A 3 35.47 -37.60 15.00
CA PHE A 3 36.12 -36.48 14.30
C PHE A 3 35.48 -36.15 12.95
N LYS A 4 35.06 -37.18 12.20
CA LYS A 4 34.32 -37.01 10.94
C LYS A 4 32.93 -36.39 11.17
N ALA A 5 32.24 -36.78 12.24
CA ALA A 5 30.95 -36.19 12.59
C ALA A 5 31.06 -34.72 13.02
N MET A 6 32.12 -34.36 13.76
CA MET A 6 32.39 -32.98 14.15
C MET A 6 32.72 -32.08 12.96
N LEU A 7 33.49 -32.59 11.98
CA LEU A 7 33.78 -31.84 10.75
C LEU A 7 32.51 -31.58 9.91
N ILE A 8 31.60 -32.56 9.83
CA ILE A 8 30.34 -32.42 9.10
C ILE A 8 29.43 -31.39 9.79
N LEU A 9 29.31 -31.44 11.12
CA LEU A 9 28.55 -30.45 11.89
C LEU A 9 29.10 -29.03 11.70
N PHE A 10 30.42 -28.86 11.77
CA PHE A 10 31.06 -27.56 11.60
C PHE A 10 30.85 -27.00 10.17
N ALA A 11 30.94 -27.86 9.15
CA ALA A 11 30.66 -27.47 7.77
C ALA A 11 29.21 -27.01 7.56
N THR A 12 28.23 -27.71 8.16
CA THR A 12 26.82 -27.29 8.08
C THR A 12 26.54 -25.98 8.78
N LEU A 13 27.18 -25.73 9.94
CA LEU A 13 27.05 -24.48 10.67
C LEU A 13 27.58 -23.28 9.86
N LEU A 14 28.73 -23.44 9.19
CA LEU A 14 29.30 -22.41 8.31
C LEU A 14 28.42 -22.09 7.09
N VAL A 15 27.72 -23.09 6.54
CA VAL A 15 26.77 -22.88 5.43
C VAL A 15 25.50 -22.15 5.88
N VAL A 16 25.04 -22.37 7.11
CA VAL A 16 23.86 -21.68 7.66
C VAL A 16 24.19 -20.24 8.08
N THR A 17 25.37 -19.97 8.64
CA THR A 17 25.76 -18.60 9.06
C THR A 17 26.07 -17.68 7.89
N THR A 18 26.63 -18.20 6.80
CA THR A 18 26.86 -17.41 5.56
C THR A 18 25.57 -16.93 4.90
N ARG A 19 24.43 -17.62 5.10
CA ARG A 19 23.11 -17.17 4.61
C ARG A 19 22.56 -15.98 5.39
N VAL A 20 22.97 -15.77 6.64
CA VAL A 20 22.49 -14.67 7.50
C VAL A 20 23.30 -13.37 7.29
N SER A 21 24.55 -13.47 6.84
CA SER A 21 25.44 -12.30 6.64
C SER A 21 25.44 -11.74 5.21
N SER A 22 24.39 -11.99 4.42
CA SER A 22 24.09 -11.23 3.21
C SER A 22 22.91 -10.28 3.45
N TYR A 23 22.98 -9.52 4.56
CA TYR A 23 22.39 -8.17 4.55
C TYR A 23 23.41 -7.30 3.81
N GLY A 24 23.30 -7.33 2.48
CA GLY A 24 24.01 -6.39 1.62
C GLY A 24 23.72 -4.97 2.09
N GLU A 25 24.79 -4.26 2.39
CA GLU A 25 24.83 -2.81 2.51
C GLU A 25 24.16 -2.21 1.26
N GLU A 26 22.94 -1.69 1.37
CA GLU A 26 22.33 -0.85 0.33
C GLU A 26 23.09 0.48 0.31
N HIS A 27 24.22 0.50 -0.41
CA HIS A 27 24.78 1.72 -0.94
C HIS A 27 23.67 2.47 -1.67
N HIS A 28 23.32 3.65 -1.15
CA HIS A 28 22.54 4.65 -1.86
C HIS A 28 23.27 5.02 -3.17
N ALA A 29 23.00 4.29 -4.23
CA ALA A 29 23.14 4.81 -5.58
C ALA A 29 22.04 5.88 -5.77
N PRO A 30 22.36 7.09 -6.22
CA PRO A 30 21.32 8.04 -6.59
C PRO A 30 20.47 7.40 -7.70
N ALA A 31 19.15 7.40 -7.48
CA ALA A 31 18.19 6.90 -8.45
C ALA A 31 18.44 7.53 -9.83
N PRO A 32 18.30 6.79 -10.94
CA PRO A 32 18.27 7.41 -12.25
C PRO A 32 17.14 8.44 -12.25
N SER A 33 17.51 9.68 -12.54
CA SER A 33 16.60 10.82 -12.66
C SER A 33 15.35 10.40 -13.44
N PRO A 34 14.13 10.73 -12.96
CA PRO A 34 12.93 10.47 -13.74
C PRO A 34 13.07 11.18 -15.08
N LYS A 35 12.92 10.42 -16.17
CA LYS A 35 12.92 10.95 -17.54
C LYS A 35 12.01 12.19 -17.58
N PRO A 36 12.38 13.27 -18.29
CA PRO A 36 11.50 14.39 -18.51
C PRO A 36 10.14 13.86 -18.96
N HIS A 37 9.14 14.07 -18.11
CA HIS A 37 7.78 13.70 -18.45
C HIS A 37 7.43 14.55 -19.66
N ALA A 38 7.08 13.90 -20.77
CA ALA A 38 6.48 14.60 -21.89
C ALA A 38 5.36 15.52 -21.34
N PRO A 39 5.16 16.71 -21.91
CA PRO A 39 4.13 17.63 -21.43
C PRO A 39 2.80 16.89 -21.33
N VAL A 40 2.33 16.70 -20.10
CA VAL A 40 0.98 16.20 -19.86
C VAL A 40 0.05 17.26 -20.46
N PRO A 41 -0.86 16.91 -21.39
CA PRO A 41 -1.84 17.89 -21.86
C PRO A 41 -2.56 18.49 -20.64
N PRO A 42 -2.95 19.77 -20.68
CA PRO A 42 -3.60 20.42 -19.55
C PRO A 42 -4.88 19.66 -19.22
N VAL A 43 -4.85 18.87 -18.14
CA VAL A 43 -6.03 18.26 -17.55
C VAL A 43 -6.85 19.42 -17.02
N TRP A 44 -7.90 19.78 -17.74
CA TRP A 44 -8.89 20.72 -17.22
C TRP A 44 -9.38 20.17 -15.88
N PRO A 45 -9.50 21.01 -14.83
CA PRO A 45 -10.12 20.54 -13.60
C PRO A 45 -11.52 20.05 -13.98
N PRO A 46 -11.87 18.77 -13.73
CA PRO A 46 -13.26 18.39 -13.88
C PRO A 46 -14.02 19.29 -12.91
N THR A 47 -14.88 20.16 -13.46
CA THR A 47 -15.95 20.80 -12.71
C THR A 47 -16.57 19.70 -11.87
N TYR A 48 -16.41 19.76 -10.54
CA TYR A 48 -16.88 18.72 -9.63
C TYR A 48 -18.41 18.70 -9.66
N ALA A 49 -18.97 18.05 -10.69
CA ALA A 49 -20.27 17.44 -10.56
C ALA A 49 -20.20 16.51 -9.33
N PRO A 50 -21.23 16.50 -8.46
CA PRO A 50 -21.29 15.55 -7.36
C PRO A 50 -21.00 14.15 -7.91
N LEU A 51 -19.90 13.54 -7.44
CA LEU A 51 -19.49 12.21 -7.90
C LEU A 51 -20.70 11.28 -7.70
N PRO A 52 -21.18 10.59 -8.77
CA PRO A 52 -22.23 9.62 -8.60
C PRO A 52 -21.75 8.52 -7.65
N PRO A 53 -22.67 7.84 -6.94
CA PRO A 53 -22.32 6.71 -6.09
C PRO A 53 -21.45 5.73 -6.90
N LEU A 54 -20.34 5.27 -6.31
CA LEU A 54 -19.47 4.27 -6.94
C LEU A 54 -20.26 2.94 -7.03
N THR A 55 -21.08 2.77 -8.07
CA THR A 55 -21.95 1.60 -8.25
C THR A 55 -21.19 0.33 -8.66
N SER A 56 -19.85 0.36 -8.72
CA SER A 56 -19.06 -0.78 -9.16
C SER A 56 -17.79 -0.98 -8.33
N THR A 57 -17.64 -2.18 -7.78
CA THR A 57 -16.45 -2.69 -7.06
C THR A 57 -15.16 -2.56 -7.86
N LYS A 58 -15.23 -2.41 -9.19
CA LYS A 58 -14.07 -2.16 -10.07
C LYS A 58 -13.47 -0.76 -9.88
N GLY A 59 -14.24 0.21 -9.39
CA GLY A 59 -13.78 1.59 -9.15
C GLY A 59 -12.89 1.75 -7.90
N CYS A 60 -12.89 0.78 -6.98
CA CYS A 60 -12.18 0.92 -5.70
C CYS A 60 -10.66 1.07 -5.88
N THR A 61 -10.04 0.24 -6.72
CA THR A 61 -8.58 0.21 -6.86
C THR A 61 -7.99 1.54 -7.35
N PRO A 62 -8.45 2.13 -8.47
CA PRO A 62 -7.90 3.42 -8.92
C PRO A 62 -8.20 4.56 -7.94
N THR A 63 -9.39 4.62 -7.35
CA THR A 63 -9.73 5.71 -6.39
C THR A 63 -8.94 5.60 -5.08
N CYS A 64 -8.74 4.37 -4.58
CA CYS A 64 -7.86 4.14 -3.43
C CYS A 64 -6.39 4.42 -3.75
N TYR A 65 -5.96 4.23 -4.99
CA TYR A 65 -4.61 4.59 -5.40
C TYR A 65 -4.37 6.09 -5.21
N GLU A 66 -5.29 6.93 -5.69
CA GLU A 66 -5.22 8.39 -5.55
C GLU A 66 -5.24 8.84 -4.09
N ARG A 67 -6.21 8.35 -3.30
CA ARG A 67 -6.35 8.68 -1.87
C ARG A 67 -5.08 8.35 -1.06
N CYS A 68 -4.42 7.26 -1.43
CA CYS A 68 -3.24 6.74 -0.74
C CYS A 68 -1.91 7.17 -1.40
N ASN A 69 -1.93 7.99 -2.44
CA ASN A 69 -0.70 8.37 -3.15
C ASN A 69 0.18 9.31 -2.33
N THR A 70 -0.34 9.88 -1.24
CA THR A 70 0.38 10.83 -0.38
C THR A 70 0.98 10.15 0.87
N GLY A 71 2.26 10.39 1.12
CA GLY A 71 2.99 10.00 2.33
C GLY A 71 3.48 8.53 2.39
N LYS A 72 3.91 8.10 3.59
CA LYS A 72 4.46 6.75 3.83
C LYS A 72 3.35 5.69 3.91
N GLY A 73 3.68 4.45 3.53
CA GLY A 73 2.78 3.29 3.66
C GLY A 73 1.69 3.18 2.59
N LYS A 74 1.97 3.58 1.33
CA LYS A 74 0.98 3.60 0.24
C LYS A 74 0.27 2.25 0.05
N ARG A 75 1.02 1.14 0.05
CA ARG A 75 0.47 -0.22 -0.12
C ARG A 75 -0.48 -0.60 1.02
N GLU A 76 -0.14 -0.23 2.25
CA GLU A 76 -0.97 -0.52 3.43
C GLU A 76 -2.28 0.29 3.39
N CYS A 77 -2.16 1.58 3.07
CA CYS A 77 -3.33 2.43 2.85
C CYS A 77 -4.22 1.88 1.73
N GLN A 78 -3.66 1.50 0.58
CA GLN A 78 -4.44 0.98 -0.54
C GLN A 78 -5.18 -0.30 -0.17
N ARG A 79 -4.53 -1.21 0.58
CA ARG A 79 -5.18 -2.43 1.09
C ARG A 79 -6.35 -2.11 2.01
N ALA A 80 -6.14 -1.19 2.97
CA ALA A 80 -7.19 -0.78 3.89
C ALA A 80 -8.37 -0.07 3.19
N CYS A 81 -8.06 0.88 2.31
CA CYS A 81 -9.04 1.60 1.51
C CYS A 81 -9.86 0.65 0.65
N THR A 82 -9.22 -0.29 -0.04
CA THR A 82 -9.93 -1.22 -0.95
C THR A 82 -10.88 -2.13 -0.16
N ARG A 83 -10.49 -2.52 1.06
CA ARG A 83 -11.35 -3.30 1.96
C ARG A 83 -12.59 -2.49 2.37
N CYS A 84 -12.40 -1.25 2.83
CA CYS A 84 -13.52 -0.35 3.16
C CYS A 84 -14.42 -0.05 1.96
N CYS A 85 -13.82 0.19 0.79
CA CYS A 85 -14.56 0.45 -0.45
C CYS A 85 -15.39 -0.74 -0.91
N LYS A 86 -14.92 -1.98 -0.74
CA LYS A 86 -15.71 -3.17 -1.10
C LYS A 86 -16.98 -3.30 -0.25
N GLN A 87 -16.94 -2.84 0.99
CA GLN A 87 -18.09 -2.90 1.89
C GLN A 87 -19.04 -1.71 1.70
N CYS A 88 -18.49 -0.51 1.55
CA CYS A 88 -19.27 0.73 1.48
C CYS A 88 -19.53 1.24 0.07
N SER A 89 -18.91 0.63 -0.94
CA SER A 89 -18.95 1.06 -2.36
C SER A 89 -18.67 2.55 -2.54
N CYS A 90 -17.80 3.11 -1.69
CA CYS A 90 -17.48 4.55 -1.66
C CYS A 90 -16.04 4.74 -1.17
N VAL A 91 -15.33 5.70 -1.76
CA VAL A 91 -14.02 6.20 -1.31
C VAL A 91 -14.11 7.72 -1.22
N PRO A 92 -13.81 8.33 -0.06
CA PRO A 92 -13.92 9.77 0.04
C PRO A 92 -12.81 10.47 -0.76
N PRO A 93 -13.08 11.65 -1.34
CA PRO A 93 -12.10 12.37 -2.13
C PRO A 93 -11.01 12.99 -1.24
N GLY A 94 -9.83 13.22 -1.83
CA GLY A 94 -8.71 13.86 -1.13
C GLY A 94 -7.77 12.87 -0.41
N PRO A 95 -6.77 13.39 0.32
CA PRO A 95 -5.77 12.59 1.00
C PRO A 95 -6.33 11.85 2.23
N ARG A 96 -5.53 10.93 2.77
CA ARG A 96 -5.84 10.15 3.97
C ARG A 96 -6.39 11.01 5.11
N GLY A 97 -7.48 10.55 5.74
CA GLY A 97 -8.15 11.17 6.88
C GLY A 97 -9.11 12.31 6.54
N THR A 98 -9.21 12.72 5.27
CA THR A 98 -10.05 13.86 4.87
C THR A 98 -11.37 13.42 4.21
N ASN A 99 -12.37 14.30 4.31
CA ASN A 99 -13.69 14.22 3.65
C ASN A 99 -14.47 12.93 3.94
N LEU A 100 -14.25 12.30 5.10
CA LEU A 100 -14.86 11.02 5.47
C LEU A 100 -16.39 11.07 5.48
N GLU A 101 -16.95 12.24 5.81
CA GLU A 101 -18.39 12.51 5.81
C GLU A 101 -19.04 12.31 4.44
N LYS A 102 -18.28 12.40 3.33
CA LYS A 102 -18.82 12.21 1.98
C LYS A 102 -19.22 10.77 1.67
N CYS A 103 -18.64 9.79 2.37
CA CYS A 103 -19.06 8.39 2.31
C CYS A 103 -19.90 7.97 3.53
N GLY A 104 -20.24 8.93 4.40
CA GLY A 104 -21.03 8.71 5.60
C GLY A 104 -20.40 7.74 6.60
N LYS A 105 -21.25 7.25 7.51
CA LYS A 105 -20.83 6.39 8.62
C LYS A 105 -20.26 5.05 8.18
N CYS A 106 -20.67 4.54 7.02
CA CYS A 106 -20.16 3.26 6.53
C CYS A 106 -18.64 3.28 6.44
N TYR A 107 -18.05 4.30 5.80
CA TYR A 107 -16.60 4.36 5.60
C TYR A 107 -15.83 4.80 6.86
N SER A 108 -16.43 5.61 7.73
CA SER A 108 -15.76 6.06 8.97
C SER A 108 -15.81 5.04 10.11
N GLU A 109 -16.83 4.18 10.15
CA GLU A 109 -17.12 3.25 11.24
C GLU A 109 -17.26 1.80 10.72
N VAL A 110 -16.39 1.39 9.77
CA VAL A 110 -16.41 0.00 9.26
C VAL A 110 -16.07 -0.97 10.38
N THR A 111 -16.83 -2.06 10.49
CA THR A 111 -16.54 -3.17 11.40
C THR A 111 -16.27 -4.46 10.63
N TYR A 112 -15.23 -5.20 11.06
CA TYR A 112 -14.91 -6.55 10.58
C TYR A 112 -14.84 -7.50 11.78
N HIS A 113 -15.60 -8.58 11.74
CA HIS A 113 -15.66 -9.56 12.84
C HIS A 113 -15.92 -8.92 14.23
N GLY A 114 -16.77 -7.89 14.28
CA GLY A 114 -17.09 -7.18 15.52
C GLY A 114 -16.01 -6.19 16.02
N GLN A 115 -14.91 -6.02 15.28
CA GLN A 115 -13.85 -5.07 15.60
C GLN A 115 -13.95 -3.83 14.69
N ILE A 116 -13.74 -2.64 15.26
CA ILE A 116 -13.69 -1.38 14.50
C ILE A 116 -12.42 -1.39 13.63
N TYR A 117 -12.62 -1.22 12.33
CA TYR A 117 -11.57 -1.17 11.33
C TYR A 117 -11.41 0.26 10.84
N LYS A 118 -10.19 0.79 10.96
CA LYS A 118 -9.88 2.17 10.58
C LYS A 118 -9.65 2.26 9.07
N CYS A 119 -10.54 2.94 8.38
CA CYS A 119 -10.36 3.27 6.98
C CYS A 119 -9.48 4.52 6.82
N PRO A 120 -8.62 4.55 5.79
CA PRO A 120 -7.75 5.68 5.51
C PRO A 120 -8.52 6.86 4.94
#